data_AF-A0A9D9IUT5-F1
#
_entry.id   AF-A0A9D9IUT5-F1
#
_cell.length_a   1.000
_cell.length_b   1.000
_cell.length_c   1.000
_cell.angle_alpha   90.00
_cell.angle_beta   90.00
_cell.angle_gamma   90.00
#
_symmetry.space_group_name_H-M   'P 1'
#
loop_
_entity.id
_entity.type
_entity.pdbx_description
1 polymer ?
#
loop_
_entity_poly.entity_id
_entity_poly.type
_entity_poly.pdbx_seq_one_letter_code
_entity_poly.pdbx_strand_id
1 'polypeptide(L)'
;ASNLLHWWTRLNEPYIEAYDARYSSNPWPVYPRPSFGFSDTEGSEIFDFFRDISRNRGGSDAVGINWFICGTPGISSPDPDIDDNYGGYFTEIFDNIDVAVSPEDAMNKESFSRIIKGALENKQGIGFVRGGVGATHVMTIWGAEFDDEGYVSAIYYVDNNDHFRFEVKGGSNDFQHHRLIREVITYKDSGYWKVILGTGSYAITSLTVVDLKRDIWQKKFPEVEINESFIQ
;
A
#
# COMPACT_ATOMS: atom_id res chain seq x y z
N ALA A 1 -3.55 -2.80 -0.77
CA ALA A 1 -3.92 -1.44 -1.20
C ALA A 1 -4.29 -0.54 -0.01
N SER A 2 -5.35 -0.82 0.74
CA SER A 2 -5.90 0.11 1.75
C SER A 2 -4.89 0.62 2.80
N ASN A 3 -4.02 -0.22 3.37
CA ASN A 3 -2.99 0.23 4.32
C ASN A 3 -2.04 1.27 3.71
N LEU A 4 -1.61 1.06 2.46
CA LEU A 4 -0.74 1.98 1.74
C LEU A 4 -1.48 3.27 1.35
N LEU A 5 -2.78 3.18 1.07
CA LEU A 5 -3.60 4.37 0.81
C LEU A 5 -3.80 5.19 2.08
N HIS A 6 -4.07 4.56 3.23
CA HIS A 6 -4.11 5.27 4.53
C HIS A 6 -2.80 5.97 4.83
N TRP A 7 -1.67 5.30 4.62
CA TRP A 7 -0.35 5.92 4.74
C TRP A 7 -0.19 7.12 3.79
N TRP A 8 -0.55 6.94 2.52
CA TRP A 8 -0.38 7.96 1.48
C TRP A 8 -1.27 9.18 1.72
N THR A 9 -2.54 8.98 2.08
CA THR A 9 -3.49 10.06 2.35
C THR A 9 -3.11 10.80 3.62
N ARG A 10 -2.73 10.09 4.68
CA ARG A 10 -2.28 10.70 5.94
C ARG A 10 -1.07 11.61 5.75
N LEU A 11 -0.11 11.21 4.92
CA LEU A 11 1.11 11.98 4.68
C LEU A 11 0.96 13.07 3.61
N ASN A 12 -0.13 13.07 2.85
CA ASN A 12 -0.47 14.11 1.88
C ASN A 12 -1.69 14.95 2.31
N GLU A 13 -2.14 14.83 3.55
CA GLU A 13 -3.37 15.46 4.07
C GLU A 13 -3.48 16.97 3.74
N PRO A 14 -2.46 17.83 4.00
CA PRO A 14 -2.54 19.25 3.63
C PRO A 14 -2.68 19.49 2.12
N TYR A 15 -2.09 18.63 1.28
CA TYR A 15 -2.23 18.73 -0.18
C TYR A 15 -3.61 18.29 -0.64
N ILE A 16 -4.17 17.26 -0.02
CA ILE A 16 -5.52 16.77 -0.28
C ILE A 16 -6.54 17.86 0.07
N GLU A 17 -6.39 18.54 1.22
CA GLU A 17 -7.25 19.67 1.59
C GLU A 17 -7.20 20.80 0.55
N ALA A 18 -6.00 21.16 0.08
CA ALA A 18 -5.83 22.17 -0.96
C ALA A 18 -6.41 21.74 -2.32
N TYR A 19 -6.30 20.44 -2.65
CA TYR A 19 -6.93 19.85 -3.83
C TYR A 19 -8.45 19.98 -3.76
N ASP A 20 -9.05 19.60 -2.64
CA ASP A 20 -10.48 19.62 -2.44
C ASP A 20 -11.03 21.04 -2.53
N ALA A 21 -10.36 22.00 -1.90
CA ALA A 21 -10.72 23.41 -1.96
C ALA A 21 -10.69 23.97 -3.39
N ARG A 22 -9.78 23.50 -4.24
CA ARG A 22 -9.61 23.98 -5.61
C ARG A 22 -10.54 23.29 -6.62
N TYR A 23 -10.75 21.99 -6.45
CA TYR A 23 -11.43 21.15 -7.43
C TYR A 23 -12.83 20.68 -7.01
N SER A 24 -13.29 21.08 -5.81
CA SER A 24 -14.60 20.69 -5.25
C SER A 24 -14.79 19.18 -5.14
N SER A 25 -13.69 18.46 -4.89
CA SER A 25 -13.54 17.00 -4.80
C SER A 25 -14.83 16.18 -4.69
N ASN A 26 -15.34 15.68 -5.82
CA ASN A 26 -16.16 14.47 -5.85
C ASN A 26 -16.30 13.96 -7.30
N PRO A 27 -15.32 13.20 -7.83
CA PRO A 27 -15.25 12.92 -9.26
C PRO A 27 -16.38 12.03 -9.78
N TRP A 28 -17.17 11.40 -8.91
CA TRP A 28 -18.40 10.73 -9.31
C TRP A 28 -19.42 10.61 -8.16
N PRO A 29 -20.61 11.23 -8.23
CA PRO A 29 -21.59 11.22 -7.13
C PRO A 29 -22.06 9.83 -6.68
N VAL A 30 -21.97 8.82 -7.55
CA VAL A 30 -22.38 7.43 -7.24
C VAL A 30 -21.36 6.75 -6.31
N TYR A 31 -20.09 7.15 -6.40
CA TYR A 31 -18.99 6.57 -5.62
C TYR A 31 -18.18 7.70 -4.96
N PRO A 32 -18.75 8.33 -3.91
CA PRO A 32 -18.05 9.41 -3.22
C PRO A 32 -16.72 8.91 -2.65
N ARG A 33 -15.75 9.81 -2.56
CA ARG A 33 -14.45 9.46 -1.98
C ARG A 33 -14.64 8.99 -0.52
N PRO A 34 -14.16 7.78 -0.15
CA PRO A 34 -14.31 7.30 1.22
C PRO A 34 -13.51 8.19 2.18
N SER A 35 -13.94 8.23 3.45
CA SER A 35 -13.18 8.89 4.50
C SER A 35 -11.78 8.30 4.62
N PHE A 36 -10.80 9.18 4.82
CA PHE A 36 -9.43 8.80 5.17
C PHE A 36 -9.23 8.69 6.68
N GLY A 37 -10.26 8.99 7.46
CA GLY A 37 -10.26 8.77 8.90
C GLY A 37 -10.02 7.29 9.21
N PHE A 38 -9.02 7.02 10.03
CA PHE A 38 -8.72 5.70 10.53
C PHE A 38 -8.19 5.81 11.95
N SER A 39 -8.77 5.03 12.86
CA SER A 39 -8.33 4.94 14.24
C SER A 39 -8.37 3.48 14.70
N ASP A 40 -7.87 3.21 15.90
CA ASP A 40 -8.00 1.94 16.59
C ASP A 40 -9.44 1.63 17.03
N THR A 41 -10.36 2.57 16.85
CA THR A 41 -11.77 2.47 17.27
C THR A 41 -12.78 2.59 16.13
N GLU A 42 -12.33 2.77 14.89
CA GLU A 42 -13.20 2.97 13.73
C GLU A 42 -12.80 2.04 12.57
N GLY A 43 -13.79 1.65 11.77
CA GLY A 43 -13.56 0.88 10.56
C GLY A 43 -12.85 1.69 9.48
N SER A 44 -12.20 0.99 8.54
CA SER A 44 -11.54 1.64 7.42
C SER A 44 -12.51 1.77 6.24
N GLU A 45 -13.05 2.97 6.00
CA GLU A 45 -13.93 3.21 4.84
C GLU A 45 -13.23 2.94 3.50
N ILE A 46 -11.91 3.17 3.39
CA ILE A 46 -11.14 2.77 2.19
C ILE A 46 -11.22 1.26 1.95
N PHE A 47 -11.19 0.47 3.03
CA PHE A 47 -11.23 -0.99 2.94
C PHE A 47 -12.64 -1.48 2.59
N ASP A 48 -13.66 -0.93 3.25
CA ASP A 48 -15.05 -1.21 2.93
C ASP A 48 -15.37 -0.84 1.48
N PHE A 49 -14.86 0.31 1.01
CA PHE A 49 -14.98 0.73 -0.39
C PHE A 49 -14.42 -0.32 -1.35
N PHE A 50 -13.18 -0.80 -1.14
CA PHE A 50 -12.63 -1.86 -1.99
C PHE A 50 -13.43 -3.17 -1.92
N ARG A 51 -13.99 -3.52 -0.76
CA ARG A 51 -14.83 -4.72 -0.61
C ARG A 51 -16.12 -4.60 -1.43
N ASP A 52 -16.69 -3.40 -1.51
CA ASP A 52 -17.96 -3.17 -2.19
C ASP A 52 -17.78 -3.08 -3.72
N ILE A 53 -16.69 -2.46 -4.18
CA ILE A 53 -16.42 -2.24 -5.61
C ILE A 53 -15.65 -3.37 -6.30
N SER A 54 -15.00 -4.26 -5.55
CA SER A 54 -14.19 -5.34 -6.15
C SER A 54 -14.96 -6.65 -6.20
N ARG A 55 -14.79 -7.41 -7.30
CA ARG A 55 -15.14 -8.83 -7.32
C ARG A 55 -14.29 -9.55 -6.27
N ASN A 56 -14.84 -10.62 -5.71
CA ASN A 56 -14.11 -11.53 -4.82
C ASN A 56 -13.08 -12.38 -5.60
N ARG A 57 -12.09 -11.71 -6.18
CA ARG A 57 -10.95 -12.24 -6.95
C ARG A 57 -9.71 -11.47 -6.53
N GLY A 58 -8.58 -12.18 -6.38
CA GLY A 58 -7.31 -11.54 -6.07
C GLY A 58 -6.90 -10.52 -7.13
N GLY A 59 -6.21 -9.47 -6.70
CA GLY A 59 -5.72 -8.39 -7.56
C GLY A 59 -4.35 -7.89 -7.11
N SER A 60 -3.80 -6.91 -7.85
CA SER A 60 -2.55 -6.23 -7.53
C SER A 60 -2.81 -5.03 -6.63
N ASP A 61 -1.99 -4.85 -5.58
CA ASP A 61 -2.05 -3.65 -4.74
C ASP A 61 -1.64 -2.39 -5.49
N ALA A 62 -0.61 -2.46 -6.36
CA ALA A 62 -0.21 -1.33 -7.20
C ALA A 62 -1.36 -0.87 -8.11
N VAL A 63 -2.05 -1.83 -8.75
CA VAL A 63 -3.22 -1.56 -9.59
C VAL A 63 -4.35 -0.94 -8.78
N GLY A 64 -4.68 -1.49 -7.60
CA GLY A 64 -5.71 -0.93 -6.74
C GLY A 64 -5.40 0.50 -6.28
N ILE A 65 -4.14 0.81 -5.98
CA ILE A 65 -3.69 2.15 -5.58
C ILE A 65 -3.77 3.14 -6.75
N ASN A 66 -3.23 2.78 -7.92
CA ASN A 66 -3.25 3.66 -9.10
C ASN A 66 -4.66 3.84 -9.65
N TRP A 67 -5.51 2.81 -9.57
CA TRP A 67 -6.93 2.96 -9.87
C TRP A 67 -7.54 4.00 -8.92
N PHE A 68 -7.39 3.82 -7.60
CA PHE A 68 -7.97 4.73 -6.60
C PHE A 68 -7.53 6.18 -6.80
N ILE A 69 -6.24 6.43 -7.01
CA ILE A 69 -5.70 7.79 -7.08
C ILE A 69 -5.82 8.38 -8.49
N CYS A 70 -5.41 7.61 -9.50
CA CYS A 70 -5.11 8.09 -10.84
C CYS A 70 -6.13 7.63 -11.89
N GLY A 71 -7.10 6.79 -11.52
CA GLY A 71 -8.09 6.26 -12.46
C GLY A 71 -7.50 5.22 -13.43
N THR A 72 -6.29 4.71 -13.18
CA THR A 72 -5.67 3.70 -14.03
C THR A 72 -6.55 2.44 -14.07
N PRO A 73 -7.03 1.98 -15.24
CA PRO A 73 -7.88 0.80 -15.33
C PRO A 73 -7.15 -0.47 -14.86
N GLY A 74 -7.88 -1.40 -14.24
CA GLY A 74 -7.30 -2.71 -13.90
C GLY A 74 -7.88 -3.39 -12.66
N ILE A 75 -8.75 -2.73 -11.90
CA ILE A 75 -9.56 -3.43 -10.91
C ILE A 75 -10.61 -4.29 -11.62
N SER A 76 -11.08 -5.34 -10.96
CA SER A 76 -12.20 -6.13 -11.46
C SER A 76 -13.45 -5.77 -10.66
N SER A 77 -14.33 -4.95 -11.22
CA SER A 77 -15.60 -4.57 -10.60
C SER A 77 -16.76 -5.51 -11.00
N PRO A 78 -17.72 -5.83 -10.11
CA PRO A 78 -18.98 -6.46 -10.51
C PRO A 78 -19.91 -5.48 -11.26
N ASP A 79 -19.76 -4.18 -11.04
CA ASP A 79 -20.52 -3.11 -11.69
C ASP A 79 -19.72 -2.57 -12.89
N PRO A 80 -20.19 -2.79 -14.14
CA PRO A 80 -19.48 -2.32 -15.34
C PRO A 80 -19.46 -0.80 -15.46
N ASP A 81 -20.41 -0.09 -14.86
CA ASP A 81 -20.41 1.37 -14.89
C ASP A 81 -19.16 1.92 -14.19
N ILE A 82 -18.60 1.19 -13.21
CA ILE A 82 -17.35 1.57 -12.55
C ILE A 82 -16.18 1.58 -13.53
N ASP A 83 -16.08 0.55 -14.37
CA ASP A 83 -14.98 0.44 -15.33
C ASP A 83 -15.07 1.55 -16.41
N ASP A 84 -16.28 1.99 -16.74
CA ASP A 84 -16.54 2.99 -17.79
C ASP A 84 -16.49 4.44 -17.29
N ASN A 85 -16.80 4.70 -16.01
CA ASN A 85 -17.01 6.07 -15.51
C ASN A 85 -16.09 6.48 -14.36
N TYR A 86 -15.43 5.53 -13.68
CA TYR A 86 -14.54 5.89 -12.59
C TYR A 86 -13.19 6.40 -13.12
N GLY A 87 -12.91 7.68 -12.85
CA GLY A 87 -11.69 8.35 -13.28
C GLY A 87 -10.69 8.61 -12.15
N GLY A 88 -10.73 7.94 -11.01
CA GLY A 88 -9.79 8.20 -9.91
C GLY A 88 -10.10 9.46 -9.09
N TYR A 89 -9.69 9.48 -7.82
CA TYR A 89 -10.02 10.58 -6.90
C TYR A 89 -9.15 11.83 -7.05
N PHE A 90 -7.98 11.71 -7.68
CA PHE A 90 -6.99 12.78 -7.77
C PHE A 90 -6.49 13.03 -9.20
N THR A 91 -7.30 12.72 -10.21
CA THR A 91 -6.89 12.78 -11.62
C THR A 91 -6.65 14.18 -12.17
N GLU A 92 -7.17 15.24 -11.55
CA GLU A 92 -6.82 16.61 -11.96
C GLU A 92 -5.32 16.91 -11.87
N ILE A 93 -4.56 16.08 -11.15
CA ILE A 93 -3.10 16.19 -11.02
C ILE A 93 -2.33 14.90 -11.33
N PHE A 94 -2.96 13.73 -11.19
CA PHE A 94 -2.33 12.43 -11.39
C PHE A 94 -2.84 11.66 -12.61
N ASP A 95 -3.59 12.31 -13.50
CA ASP A 95 -3.96 11.69 -14.78
C ASP A 95 -2.71 11.17 -15.52
N ASN A 96 -2.73 9.88 -15.86
CA ASN A 96 -1.62 9.14 -16.47
C ASN A 96 -0.29 9.14 -15.69
N ILE A 97 -0.33 9.32 -14.37
CA ILE A 97 0.86 9.28 -13.50
C ILE A 97 0.69 8.22 -12.43
N ASP A 98 1.36 7.09 -12.58
CA ASP A 98 1.34 6.04 -11.57
C ASP A 98 2.05 6.48 -10.27
N VAL A 99 1.39 6.20 -9.16
CA VAL A 99 1.85 6.47 -7.79
C VAL A 99 2.50 5.23 -7.19
N ALA A 100 1.96 4.06 -7.49
CA ALA A 100 2.46 2.77 -7.08
C ALA A 100 3.08 2.01 -8.27
N VAL A 101 4.26 1.43 -8.09
CA VAL A 101 4.95 0.64 -9.11
C VAL A 101 5.37 -0.70 -8.57
N SER A 102 5.32 -1.74 -9.40
CA SER A 102 5.87 -3.06 -9.08
C SER A 102 7.17 -3.28 -9.85
N PRO A 103 8.35 -3.20 -9.20
CA PRO A 103 9.61 -3.33 -9.92
C PRO A 103 9.80 -4.76 -10.46
N GLU A 104 10.09 -4.90 -11.76
CA GLU A 104 10.20 -6.19 -12.44
C GLU A 104 11.34 -7.07 -11.90
N ASP A 105 12.44 -6.45 -11.46
CA ASP A 105 13.66 -7.15 -11.03
C ASP A 105 13.75 -7.38 -9.51
N ALA A 106 12.67 -7.30 -8.74
CA ALA A 106 12.74 -7.22 -7.28
C ALA A 106 13.14 -8.52 -6.54
N MET A 107 13.29 -9.65 -7.23
CA MET A 107 13.23 -10.99 -6.63
C MET A 107 14.58 -11.73 -6.53
N ASN A 108 15.67 -11.02 -6.18
CA ASN A 108 16.95 -11.62 -5.76
C ASN A 108 17.56 -10.84 -4.57
N LYS A 109 18.61 -11.37 -3.94
CA LYS A 109 19.20 -10.81 -2.71
C LYS A 109 19.59 -9.35 -2.87
N GLU A 110 20.28 -9.03 -3.95
CA GLU A 110 20.82 -7.71 -4.24
C GLU A 110 19.71 -6.72 -4.60
N SER A 111 18.83 -7.10 -5.53
CA SER A 111 17.76 -6.22 -6.01
C SER A 111 16.70 -5.97 -4.95
N PHE A 112 16.29 -6.99 -4.21
CA PHE A 112 15.34 -6.86 -3.11
C PHE A 112 15.86 -5.87 -2.07
N SER A 113 17.10 -6.07 -1.62
CA SER A 113 17.70 -5.21 -0.59
C SER A 113 17.89 -3.77 -1.07
N ARG A 114 18.31 -3.58 -2.33
CA ARG A 114 18.44 -2.26 -2.95
C ARG A 114 17.10 -1.53 -3.04
N ILE A 115 16.03 -2.23 -3.43
CA ILE A 115 14.69 -1.62 -3.57
C ILE A 115 14.13 -1.24 -2.20
N ILE A 116 14.20 -2.13 -1.21
CA ILE A 116 13.72 -1.83 0.15
C ILE A 116 14.49 -0.65 0.74
N LYS A 117 15.82 -0.65 0.63
CA LYS A 117 16.66 0.46 1.12
C LYS A 117 16.30 1.78 0.42
N GLY A 118 16.20 1.77 -0.91
CA GLY A 118 15.82 2.94 -1.69
C GLY A 118 14.43 3.45 -1.32
N ALA A 119 13.45 2.57 -1.13
CA ALA A 119 12.11 2.97 -0.72
C ALA A 119 12.11 3.63 0.67
N LEU A 120 12.83 3.08 1.64
CA LEU A 120 12.94 3.68 2.98
C LEU A 120 13.68 5.03 2.96
N GLU A 121 14.79 5.14 2.23
CA GLU A 121 15.55 6.40 2.06
C GLU A 121 14.70 7.50 1.41
N ASN A 122 13.81 7.13 0.49
CA ASN A 122 12.90 8.05 -0.20
C ASN A 122 11.53 8.19 0.49
N LYS A 123 11.37 7.67 1.72
CA LYS A 123 10.12 7.75 2.50
C LYS A 123 8.91 7.21 1.70
N GLN A 124 9.08 6.10 1.00
CA GLN A 124 8.06 5.45 0.17
C GLN A 124 7.37 4.31 0.93
N GLY A 125 6.10 4.08 0.62
CA GLY A 125 5.34 2.94 1.14
C GLY A 125 5.72 1.65 0.41
N ILE A 126 5.71 0.53 1.12
CA ILE A 126 6.18 -0.75 0.58
C ILE A 126 5.10 -1.83 0.75
N GLY A 127 4.58 -2.34 -0.35
CA GLY A 127 3.76 -3.54 -0.43
C GLY A 127 4.58 -4.76 -0.83
N PHE A 128 4.12 -5.95 -0.46
CA PHE A 128 4.72 -7.19 -0.94
C PHE A 128 3.68 -8.30 -1.11
N VAL A 129 4.00 -9.23 -2.01
CA VAL A 129 3.23 -10.45 -2.20
C VAL A 129 3.99 -11.62 -1.62
N ARG A 130 3.37 -12.32 -0.68
CA ARG A 130 3.78 -13.66 -0.25
C ARG A 130 3.18 -14.67 -1.23
N GLY A 131 4.02 -15.49 -1.84
CA GLY A 131 3.61 -16.59 -2.71
C GLY A 131 4.13 -17.95 -2.23
N GLY A 132 3.48 -19.02 -2.69
CA GLY A 132 3.77 -20.40 -2.33
C GLY A 132 2.69 -21.36 -2.84
N VAL A 133 2.73 -22.62 -2.41
CA VAL A 133 1.71 -23.61 -2.81
C VAL A 133 0.38 -23.29 -2.13
N GLY A 134 -0.62 -22.91 -2.93
CA GLY A 134 -2.04 -22.83 -2.52
C GLY A 134 -2.71 -21.46 -2.61
N ALA A 135 -1.99 -20.35 -2.37
CA ALA A 135 -2.53 -18.99 -2.50
C ALA A 135 -1.42 -17.93 -2.48
N THR A 136 -1.70 -16.76 -3.05
CA THR A 136 -0.92 -15.53 -2.85
C THR A 136 -1.58 -14.66 -1.79
N HIS A 137 -0.79 -13.84 -1.10
CA HIS A 137 -1.26 -12.95 -0.06
C HIS A 137 -0.53 -11.61 -0.11
N VAL A 138 -1.27 -10.50 -0.14
CA VAL A 138 -0.71 -9.15 -0.32
C VAL A 138 -0.73 -8.41 1.01
N MET A 139 0.42 -7.88 1.41
CA MET A 139 0.64 -7.26 2.72
C MET A 139 1.54 -6.02 2.60
N THR A 140 1.72 -5.29 3.71
CA THR A 140 2.50 -4.05 3.76
C THR A 140 3.71 -4.22 4.67
N ILE A 141 4.89 -3.82 4.18
CA ILE A 141 6.12 -3.72 4.96
C ILE A 141 6.18 -2.33 5.60
N TRP A 142 6.37 -2.31 6.92
CA TRP A 142 6.49 -1.10 7.73
C TRP A 142 7.93 -0.80 8.15
N GLY A 143 8.82 -1.77 8.03
CA GLY A 143 10.23 -1.60 8.35
C GLY A 143 11.07 -2.80 7.91
N ALA A 144 12.39 -2.63 7.95
CA ALA A 144 13.35 -3.69 7.64
C ALA A 144 14.59 -3.59 8.53
N GLU A 145 15.21 -4.72 8.80
CA GLU A 145 16.56 -4.81 9.34
C GLU A 145 17.53 -5.14 8.21
N PHE A 146 18.78 -4.71 8.38
CA PHE A 146 19.86 -5.02 7.46
C PHE A 146 20.99 -5.74 8.19
N ASP A 147 21.64 -6.69 7.53
CA ASP A 147 22.87 -7.31 8.02
C ASP A 147 24.09 -6.38 7.86
N ASP A 148 25.26 -6.82 8.35
CA ASP A 148 26.51 -6.05 8.29
C ASP A 148 26.98 -5.75 6.85
N GLU A 149 26.51 -6.52 5.87
CA GLU A 149 26.78 -6.31 4.44
C GLU A 149 25.75 -5.37 3.79
N GLY A 150 24.70 -4.99 4.52
CA GLY A 150 23.66 -4.07 4.09
C GLY A 150 22.51 -4.72 3.30
N TYR A 151 22.36 -6.05 3.37
CA TYR A 151 21.24 -6.80 2.81
C TYR A 151 20.10 -6.96 3.82
N VAL A 152 18.86 -7.06 3.36
CA VAL A 152 17.70 -7.18 4.26
C VAL A 152 17.76 -8.51 5.02
N SER A 153 17.82 -8.45 6.35
CA SER A 153 17.89 -9.62 7.23
C SER A 153 16.54 -9.96 7.86
N ALA A 154 15.66 -8.97 8.02
CA ALA A 154 14.28 -9.15 8.46
C ALA A 154 13.38 -8.04 7.93
N ILE A 155 12.08 -8.30 7.88
CA ILE A 155 11.04 -7.30 7.61
C ILE A 155 10.04 -7.23 8.76
N TYR A 156 9.40 -6.08 8.91
CA TYR A 156 8.27 -5.85 9.79
C TYR A 156 7.02 -5.64 8.94
N TYR A 157 6.00 -6.46 9.10
CA TYR A 157 4.76 -6.36 8.33
C TYR A 157 3.53 -6.65 9.17
N VAL A 158 2.36 -6.29 8.66
CA VAL A 158 1.07 -6.65 9.27
C VAL A 158 0.34 -7.62 8.33
N ASP A 159 -0.10 -8.75 8.87
CA ASP A 159 -0.92 -9.73 8.16
C ASP A 159 -2.40 -9.42 8.38
N ASN A 160 -3.07 -8.93 7.33
CA ASN A 160 -4.49 -8.59 7.36
C ASN A 160 -5.44 -9.82 7.45
N ASN A 161 -4.89 -11.04 7.50
CA ASN A 161 -5.62 -12.28 7.77
C ASN A 161 -5.26 -12.92 9.12
N ASP A 162 -4.56 -12.22 10.04
CA ASP A 162 -4.05 -12.81 11.30
C ASP A 162 -5.11 -13.08 12.40
N HIS A 163 -6.40 -13.03 12.05
CA HIS A 163 -7.59 -13.14 12.92
C HIS A 163 -7.57 -14.27 13.98
N PHE A 164 -6.79 -15.34 13.78
CA PHE A 164 -6.75 -16.48 14.71
C PHE A 164 -5.55 -16.46 15.67
N ARG A 165 -4.68 -15.45 15.60
CA ARG A 165 -3.39 -15.44 16.31
C ARG A 165 -3.10 -14.16 17.09
N PHE A 166 -4.11 -13.39 17.48
CA PHE A 166 -3.93 -12.20 18.34
C PHE A 166 -4.41 -12.43 19.78
N GLU A 167 -3.84 -11.67 20.72
CA GLU A 167 -4.28 -11.62 22.11
C GLU A 167 -5.22 -10.41 22.27
N VAL A 168 -6.48 -10.63 22.63
CA VAL A 168 -7.39 -9.55 23.03
C VAL A 168 -6.94 -9.04 24.39
N LYS A 169 -6.03 -8.06 24.44
CA LYS A 169 -5.74 -7.31 25.67
C LYS A 169 -6.42 -5.96 25.64
N GLY A 170 -7.55 -5.87 26.36
CA GLY A 170 -8.15 -4.61 26.78
C GLY A 170 -8.77 -3.79 25.66
N GLY A 171 -10.07 -3.95 25.46
CA GLY A 171 -10.89 -3.09 24.61
C GLY A 171 -12.35 -3.55 24.73
N SER A 172 -13.28 -2.62 24.89
CA SER A 172 -14.73 -2.91 24.89
C SER A 172 -15.33 -2.83 23.48
N ASN A 173 -14.50 -2.81 22.44
CA ASN A 173 -14.91 -2.64 21.05
C ASN A 173 -14.62 -3.90 20.21
N ASP A 174 -15.33 -4.03 19.08
CA ASP A 174 -15.24 -5.19 18.18
C ASP A 174 -14.05 -5.11 17.21
N PHE A 175 -13.13 -4.13 17.40
CA PHE A 175 -11.98 -3.90 16.52
C PHE A 175 -10.78 -4.75 16.94
N GLN A 176 -10.16 -5.41 15.95
CA GLN A 176 -9.02 -6.31 16.18
C GLN A 176 -7.71 -5.56 15.94
N HIS A 177 -6.79 -5.62 16.91
CA HIS A 177 -5.44 -5.10 16.74
C HIS A 177 -4.56 -6.19 16.12
N HIS A 178 -4.25 -6.04 14.83
CA HIS A 178 -3.27 -6.89 14.16
C HIS A 178 -1.86 -6.58 14.68
N ARG A 179 -1.02 -7.60 14.80
CA ARG A 179 0.35 -7.45 15.32
C ARG A 179 1.30 -6.97 14.23
N LEU A 180 2.27 -6.16 14.61
CA LEU A 180 3.47 -5.96 13.80
C LEU A 180 4.35 -7.21 13.91
N ILE A 181 4.44 -7.96 12.83
CA ILE A 181 5.18 -9.21 12.73
C ILE A 181 6.58 -8.91 12.23
N ARG A 182 7.59 -9.28 13.01
CA ARG A 182 8.99 -9.37 12.54
C ARG A 182 9.23 -10.75 11.96
N GLU A 183 9.69 -10.82 10.72
CA GLU A 183 10.00 -12.08 10.05
C GLU A 183 11.37 -12.02 9.37
N VAL A 184 12.14 -13.09 9.52
CA VAL A 184 13.50 -13.17 8.96
C VAL A 184 13.40 -13.32 7.45
N ILE A 185 14.32 -12.70 6.71
CA ILE A 185 14.46 -12.94 5.27
C ILE A 185 15.65 -13.87 5.05
N THR A 186 15.41 -14.97 4.31
CA THR A 186 16.49 -15.86 3.87
C THR A 186 16.59 -15.87 2.35
N TYR A 187 17.80 -16.10 1.84
CA TYR A 187 18.09 -16.03 0.42
C TYR A 187 18.51 -17.38 -0.15
N LYS A 188 18.14 -17.65 -1.40
CA LYS A 188 18.58 -18.82 -2.16
C LYS A 188 19.29 -18.39 -3.44
N ASP A 189 20.44 -19.01 -3.69
CA ASP A 189 21.24 -18.73 -4.90
C ASP A 189 20.63 -19.33 -6.17
N SER A 190 19.78 -20.34 -6.02
CA SER A 190 19.16 -21.09 -7.12
C SER A 190 17.67 -21.37 -6.88
N GLY A 191 16.97 -21.69 -7.97
CA GLY A 191 15.53 -21.91 -7.97
C GLY A 191 14.73 -20.67 -8.37
N TYR A 192 13.43 -20.87 -8.55
CA TYR A 192 12.50 -19.83 -9.00
C TYR A 192 12.25 -18.77 -7.91
N TRP A 193 12.20 -19.20 -6.65
CA TRP A 193 11.98 -18.33 -5.50
C TRP A 193 13.28 -18.12 -4.72
N LYS A 194 13.81 -16.89 -4.77
CA LYS A 194 15.12 -16.54 -4.17
C LYS A 194 15.03 -15.74 -2.88
N VAL A 195 13.94 -15.03 -2.65
CA VAL A 195 13.70 -14.27 -1.40
C VAL A 195 12.64 -15.01 -0.60
N ILE A 196 13.03 -15.57 0.54
CA ILE A 196 12.22 -16.47 1.35
C ILE A 196 11.76 -15.74 2.60
N LEU A 197 10.46 -15.85 2.89
CA LEU A 197 9.85 -15.31 4.08
C LEU A 197 9.99 -16.35 5.21
N GLY A 198 10.85 -16.04 6.18
CA GLY A 198 11.29 -16.95 7.24
C GLY A 198 12.25 -18.02 6.72
N THR A 199 12.16 -19.22 7.31
CA THR A 199 12.92 -20.42 6.88
C THR A 199 12.01 -21.46 6.19
N GLY A 200 10.78 -21.06 5.86
CA GLY A 200 9.72 -21.96 5.40
C GLY A 200 9.65 -22.14 3.88
N SER A 201 8.45 -22.48 3.41
CA SER A 201 8.14 -22.72 1.99
C SER A 201 7.58 -21.50 1.26
N TYR A 202 7.44 -20.36 1.95
CA TYR A 202 6.88 -19.14 1.38
C TYR A 202 7.96 -18.20 0.89
N ALA A 203 7.70 -17.56 -0.23
CA ALA A 203 8.59 -16.59 -0.84
C ALA A 203 7.94 -15.22 -0.91
N ILE A 204 8.77 -14.19 -0.95
CA ILE A 204 8.34 -12.90 -1.48
C ILE A 204 8.44 -13.00 -2.99
N THR A 205 7.34 -12.69 -3.67
CA THR A 205 7.18 -12.94 -5.11
C THR A 205 6.92 -11.67 -5.90
N SER A 206 6.63 -10.57 -5.23
CA SER A 206 6.52 -9.24 -5.80
C SER A 206 6.72 -8.19 -4.70
N LEU A 207 7.18 -7.01 -5.10
CA LEU A 207 7.16 -5.79 -4.30
C LEU A 207 6.29 -4.75 -5.01
N THR A 208 5.71 -3.87 -4.21
CA THR A 208 5.06 -2.64 -4.67
C THR A 208 5.70 -1.47 -3.92
N VAL A 209 6.09 -0.42 -4.63
CA VAL A 209 6.65 0.81 -4.04
C VAL A 209 5.70 1.95 -4.34
N VAL A 210 5.33 2.71 -3.32
CA VAL A 210 4.33 3.79 -3.40
C VAL A 210 4.99 5.11 -3.07
N ASP A 211 5.00 6.03 -4.02
CA ASP A 211 5.58 7.35 -3.86
C ASP A 211 4.54 8.36 -3.33
N LEU A 212 4.95 9.31 -2.50
CA LEU A 212 4.05 10.38 -2.06
C LEU A 212 3.77 11.39 -3.17
N LYS A 213 4.60 11.43 -4.23
CA LYS A 213 4.57 12.37 -5.37
C LYS A 213 4.53 13.84 -4.93
N ARG A 214 5.27 14.15 -3.86
CA ARG A 214 5.28 15.49 -3.26
C ARG A 214 5.86 16.56 -4.18
N ASP A 215 6.72 16.18 -5.11
CA ASP A 215 7.22 17.05 -6.17
C ASP A 215 6.09 17.55 -7.09
N ILE A 216 5.18 16.64 -7.49
CA ILE A 216 4.00 16.97 -8.31
C ILE A 216 3.02 17.83 -7.50
N TRP A 217 2.74 17.41 -6.27
CA TRP A 217 1.90 18.16 -5.34
C TRP A 217 2.40 19.59 -5.11
N GLN A 218 3.68 19.76 -4.75
CA GLN A 218 4.30 21.05 -4.47
C GLN A 218 4.29 21.96 -5.70
N LYS A 219 4.52 21.41 -6.90
CA LYS A 219 4.43 22.18 -8.14
C LYS A 219 3.03 22.74 -8.37
N LYS A 220 2.00 22.02 -7.95
CA LYS A 220 0.60 22.42 -8.12
C LYS A 220 0.08 23.32 -6.99
N PHE A 221 0.55 23.08 -5.78
CA PHE A 221 0.17 23.81 -4.57
C PHE A 221 1.44 24.30 -3.85
N PRO A 222 2.18 25.26 -4.44
CA PRO A 222 3.41 25.79 -3.86
C PRO A 222 3.22 26.44 -2.49
N GLU A 223 1.99 26.82 -2.14
CA GLU A 223 1.57 27.39 -0.88
C GLU A 223 1.44 26.38 0.27
N VAL A 224 1.37 25.08 -0.03
CA VAL A 224 1.18 24.05 0.99
C VAL A 224 2.52 23.70 1.61
N GLU A 225 2.58 23.74 2.93
CA GLU A 225 3.73 23.31 3.73
C GLU A 225 3.43 21.98 4.42
N ILE A 226 4.34 21.01 4.28
CA ILE A 226 4.22 19.72 4.97
C ILE A 226 5.05 19.75 6.24
N ASN A 227 4.40 19.49 7.37
CA ASN A 227 5.10 19.20 8.60
C ASN A 227 5.58 17.75 8.62
N GLU A 228 6.89 17.54 8.50
CA GLU A 228 7.50 16.21 8.48
C GLU A 228 7.58 15.53 9.86
N SER A 229 7.09 16.15 10.94
CA SER A 229 7.22 15.62 12.31
C SER A 229 6.59 14.24 12.53
N PHE A 230 5.76 13.76 11.60
CA PHE A 230 5.09 12.46 11.63
C PHE A 230 5.75 11.40 10.74
N ILE A 231 6.85 11.72 10.05
CA ILE A 231 7.58 10.80 9.18
C ILE A 231 8.88 10.41 9.87
N GLN A 232 8.78 9.57 10.89
CA GLN A 232 9.91 8.89 11.53
C GLN A 232 9.74 7.38 11.39
#